data_AF-X1KCR8-F1
#
_entry.id   AF-X1KCR8-F1
#
_cell.length_a   1.000
_cell.length_b   1.000
_cell.length_c   1.000
_cell.angle_alpha   90.00
_cell.angle_beta   90.00
_cell.angle_gamma   90.00
#
_symmetry.space_group_name_H-M   'P 1'
#
loop_
_entity.id
_entity.type
_entity.pdbx_description
1 polymer ?
#
loop_
_entity_poly.entity_id
_entity_poly.type
_entity_poly.pdbx_seq_one_letter_code
_entity_poly.pdbx_strand_id
1 'polypeptide(L)'
;DRRNIEEIHTFEHQQTWYDKYKDIYSGRVKCYLIGLDKGYTQAGNMFGPNYFDLAFIDGRGRVKCMETAKILVKKGGLVMLHDSERGRYKEGTKLFSAIKEVNGTLLMKNDK
;
A
#
# COMPACT_ATOMS: atom_id res chain seq x y z
N ASP A 1 -19.25 16.27 1.78
CA ASP A 1 -17.85 16.69 1.99
C ASP A 1 -16.93 15.83 1.13
N ARG A 2 -16.45 16.35 0.00
CA ARG A 2 -15.61 15.59 -0.93
C ARG A 2 -14.17 15.73 -0.47
N ARG A 3 -13.71 14.78 0.36
CA ARG A 3 -12.27 14.63 0.64
C ARG A 3 -11.56 14.41 -0.71
N ASN A 4 -10.85 15.43 -1.15
CA ASN A 4 -10.04 15.34 -2.36
C ASN A 4 -8.82 14.49 -2.04
N ILE A 5 -8.45 13.60 -2.96
CA ILE A 5 -7.17 12.90 -2.87
C ILE A 5 -6.11 13.90 -3.34
N GLU A 6 -5.23 14.30 -2.44
CA GLU A 6 -4.16 15.26 -2.72
C GLU A 6 -3.06 14.64 -3.57
N GLU A 7 -2.65 13.41 -3.23
CA GLU A 7 -1.63 12.68 -3.98
C GLU A 7 -1.81 11.15 -3.90
N ILE A 8 -1.36 10.47 -4.95
CA ILE A 8 -1.28 9.00 -5.01
C ILE A 8 0.12 8.61 -5.43
N HIS A 9 0.74 7.74 -4.65
CA HIS A 9 2.04 7.14 -4.95
C HIS A 9 1.85 5.64 -5.13
N THR A 10 2.34 5.08 -6.24
CA THR A 10 2.23 3.64 -6.53
C THR A 10 3.57 3.06 -6.94
N PHE A 11 3.84 1.84 -6.48
CA PHE A 11 5.10 1.13 -6.72
C PHE A 11 4.83 -0.11 -7.58
N GLU A 12 5.41 -0.13 -8.77
CA GLU A 12 5.31 -1.24 -9.73
C GLU A 12 6.70 -1.88 -9.93
N HIS A 13 6.74 -3.20 -10.03
CA HIS A 13 7.96 -3.98 -10.21
C HIS A 13 8.17 -4.46 -11.65
N GLN A 14 7.12 -4.52 -12.44
CA GLN A 14 7.16 -4.98 -13.83
C GLN A 14 7.17 -3.79 -14.79
N GLN A 15 8.26 -3.68 -15.56
CA GLN A 15 8.46 -2.63 -16.57
C GLN A 15 7.27 -2.50 -17.52
N THR A 16 6.72 -3.62 -17.99
CA THR A 16 5.59 -3.64 -18.94
C THR A 16 4.32 -2.99 -18.37
N TRP A 17 4.03 -3.22 -17.09
CA TRP A 17 2.88 -2.61 -16.41
C TRP A 17 3.13 -1.15 -16.06
N TYR A 18 4.37 -0.82 -15.67
CA TYR A 18 4.78 0.55 -15.44
C TYR A 18 4.61 1.41 -16.70
N ASP A 19 5.17 0.98 -17.83
CA ASP A 19 5.08 1.72 -19.10
C ASP A 19 3.64 1.84 -19.59
N LYS A 20 2.80 0.84 -19.33
CA LYS A 20 1.38 0.90 -19.69
C LYS A 20 0.62 1.99 -18.94
N TYR A 21 0.92 2.21 -17.66
CA TYR A 21 0.06 3.02 -16.78
C TYR A 21 0.64 4.35 -16.30
N LYS A 22 1.96 4.54 -16.35
CA LYS A 22 2.63 5.75 -15.83
C LYS A 22 2.06 7.04 -16.41
N ASP A 23 1.74 7.04 -17.71
CA ASP A 23 1.28 8.24 -18.41
C ASP A 23 -0.24 8.42 -18.30
N ILE A 24 -1.00 7.32 -18.26
CA ILE A 24 -2.47 7.30 -18.17
C ILE A 24 -2.96 8.03 -16.91
N TYR A 25 -2.21 7.92 -15.81
CA TYR A 25 -2.61 8.47 -14.50
C TYR A 25 -1.69 9.58 -13.98
N SER A 26 -0.75 10.06 -14.79
CA SER A 26 0.34 10.98 -14.41
C SER A 26 -0.11 12.27 -13.71
N GLY A 27 -1.32 12.78 -13.99
CA GLY A 27 -1.83 14.02 -13.39
C GLY A 27 -2.22 13.93 -11.90
N ARG A 28 -2.38 12.71 -11.36
CA ARG A 28 -2.74 12.48 -9.94
C ARG A 28 -1.93 11.37 -9.27
N VAL A 29 -1.28 10.52 -10.07
CA VAL A 29 -0.57 9.33 -9.63
C VAL A 29 0.91 9.46 -10.02
N LYS A 30 1.78 9.46 -9.02
CA LYS A 30 3.22 9.27 -9.21
C LYS A 30 3.51 7.78 -9.19
N CYS A 31 3.92 7.24 -10.33
CA CYS A 31 4.25 5.82 -10.49
C CYS A 31 5.78 5.63 -10.39
N TYR A 32 6.22 4.71 -9.56
CA TYR A 32 7.63 4.37 -9.33
C TYR A 32 7.89 2.95 -9.79
N LEU A 33 8.82 2.78 -10.73
CA LEU A 33 9.31 1.46 -11.14
C LEU A 33 10.44 1.02 -10.21
N ILE A 34 10.24 -0.08 -9.48
CA ILE A 34 11.21 -0.61 -8.51
C ILE A 34 11.23 -2.14 -8.55
N GLY A 35 12.37 -2.72 -8.89
CA GLY A 35 12.58 -4.16 -8.90
C GLY A 35 12.41 -4.79 -7.51
N LEU A 36 11.99 -6.06 -7.46
CA LEU A 36 11.78 -6.79 -6.20
C LEU A 36 13.08 -6.95 -5.38
N ASP A 37 14.21 -7.05 -6.07
CA ASP A 37 15.57 -7.10 -5.55
C ASP A 37 16.12 -5.71 -5.15
N LYS A 38 15.42 -4.64 -5.53
CA LYS A 38 15.83 -3.24 -5.32
C LYS A 38 15.06 -2.55 -4.19
N GLY A 39 14.57 -3.32 -3.23
CA GLY A 39 13.88 -2.77 -2.05
C GLY A 39 12.42 -2.37 -2.29
N TYR A 40 11.73 -3.00 -3.26
CA TYR A 40 10.30 -2.78 -3.54
C TYR A 40 9.44 -2.67 -2.28
N THR A 41 9.62 -3.57 -1.31
CA THR A 41 8.79 -3.61 -0.10
C THR A 41 9.07 -2.47 0.88
N GLN A 42 10.22 -1.79 0.76
CA GLN A 42 10.67 -0.69 1.62
C GLN A 42 10.63 0.67 0.92
N ALA A 43 10.33 0.73 -0.38
CA ALA A 43 10.46 1.93 -1.19
C ALA A 43 9.71 3.14 -0.62
N GLY A 44 8.53 2.92 -0.01
CA GLY A 44 7.76 3.97 0.64
C GLY A 44 8.46 4.67 1.80
N ASN A 45 9.53 4.10 2.37
CA ASN A 45 10.31 4.74 3.44
C ASN A 45 10.91 6.09 3.03
N MET A 46 11.00 6.39 1.73
CA MET A 46 11.43 7.71 1.25
C MET A 46 10.52 8.87 1.69
N PHE A 47 9.27 8.59 2.09
CA PHE A 47 8.30 9.60 2.55
C PHE A 47 8.40 9.89 4.05
N GLY A 48 9.10 9.05 4.81
CA GLY A 48 9.14 9.13 6.27
C GLY A 48 7.86 8.62 6.95
N PRO A 49 7.87 8.54 8.30
CA PRO A 49 6.76 7.98 9.07
C PRO A 49 5.53 8.89 9.06
N ASN A 50 4.33 8.30 9.21
CA ASN A 50 3.05 9.01 9.33
C ASN A 50 2.75 9.97 8.16
N TYR A 51 3.22 9.65 6.96
CA TYR A 51 3.00 10.48 5.78
C TYR A 51 1.61 10.26 5.17
N PHE A 52 1.16 8.99 5.06
CA PHE A 52 -0.06 8.65 4.33
C PHE A 52 -1.29 8.48 5.24
N ASP A 53 -2.46 8.86 4.73
CA ASP A 53 -3.74 8.57 5.36
C ASP A 53 -4.24 7.15 5.04
N LEU A 54 -3.79 6.59 3.92
CA LEU A 54 -4.19 5.27 3.42
C LEU A 54 -3.03 4.57 2.70
N ALA A 55 -2.90 3.26 2.91
CA ALA A 55 -2.09 2.37 2.08
C ALA A 55 -2.95 1.26 1.46
N PHE A 56 -2.79 1.02 0.16
CA PHE A 56 -3.39 -0.13 -0.53
C PHE A 56 -2.32 -1.12 -0.98
N ILE A 57 -2.39 -2.35 -0.48
CA ILE A 57 -1.39 -3.39 -0.64
C ILE A 57 -1.94 -4.46 -1.57
N ASP A 58 -1.58 -4.35 -2.85
CA ASP A 58 -1.93 -5.32 -3.90
C ASP A 58 -0.72 -5.66 -4.79
N GLY A 59 0.43 -5.83 -4.14
CA GLY A 59 1.71 -6.09 -4.80
C GLY A 59 2.35 -7.42 -4.42
N ARG A 60 3.65 -7.50 -4.63
CA ARG A 60 4.50 -8.59 -4.13
C ARG A 60 4.93 -8.33 -2.68
N GLY A 61 5.33 -9.38 -1.96
CA GLY A 61 5.88 -9.24 -0.61
C GLY A 61 4.93 -8.60 0.42
N ARG A 62 3.61 -8.84 0.30
CA ARG A 62 2.56 -8.10 1.04
C ARG A 62 2.75 -8.02 2.56
N VAL A 63 3.34 -9.04 3.20
CA VAL A 63 3.69 -8.99 4.63
C VAL A 63 4.71 -7.88 4.92
N LYS A 64 5.80 -7.82 4.15
CA LYS A 64 6.81 -6.76 4.28
C LYS A 64 6.25 -5.39 3.88
N CYS A 65 5.37 -5.33 2.88
CA CYS A 65 4.67 -4.08 2.57
C CYS A 65 3.78 -3.61 3.73
N MET A 66 3.13 -4.53 4.45
CA MET A 66 2.36 -4.22 5.66
C MET A 66 3.25 -3.70 6.80
N GLU A 67 4.44 -4.29 6.99
CA GLU A 67 5.44 -3.78 7.95
C GLU A 67 5.86 -2.35 7.62
N THR A 68 6.15 -2.06 6.35
CA THR A 68 6.46 -0.70 5.88
C THR A 68 5.25 0.23 6.08
N ALA A 69 4.05 -0.20 5.67
CA ALA A 69 2.82 0.60 5.81
C ALA A 69 2.52 0.94 7.28
N LYS A 70 2.88 0.07 8.23
CA LYS A 70 2.73 0.33 9.66
C LYS A 70 3.45 1.58 10.14
N ILE A 71 4.58 1.92 9.49
CA ILE A 71 5.39 3.10 9.78
C ILE A 71 4.87 4.31 9.00
N LEU A 72 4.48 4.11 7.73
CA LEU A 72 4.12 5.19 6.82
C LEU A 72 2.71 5.73 7.02
N VAL A 73 1.75 4.89 7.41
CA VAL A 73 0.35 5.28 7.56
C VAL A 73 0.16 5.92 8.93
N LYS A 74 -0.47 7.10 8.98
CA LYS A 74 -0.76 7.84 10.22
C LYS A 74 -1.56 6.99 11.21
N LYS A 75 -1.44 7.30 12.50
CA LYS A 75 -2.37 6.82 13.52
C LYS A 75 -3.82 7.15 13.12
N GLY A 76 -4.67 6.14 13.16
CA GLY A 76 -6.06 6.21 12.72
C GLY A 76 -6.27 6.09 11.21
N GLY A 77 -5.20 6.09 10.41
CA GLY A 77 -5.22 5.86 8.98
C GLY A 77 -5.57 4.42 8.62
N LEU A 78 -5.81 4.19 7.33
CA LEU A 78 -6.36 2.94 6.81
C LEU A 78 -5.32 2.12 6.04
N VAL A 79 -5.39 0.80 6.18
CA VAL A 79 -4.60 -0.13 5.37
C VAL A 79 -5.55 -1.12 4.71
N MET A 80 -5.48 -1.23 3.39
CA MET A 80 -6.27 -2.16 2.60
C MET A 80 -5.36 -3.26 2.05
N LEU A 81 -5.74 -4.52 2.25
CA LEU A 81 -5.02 -5.69 1.74
C LEU A 81 -5.91 -6.43 0.76
N HIS A 82 -5.49 -6.55 -0.49
CA HIS A 82 -6.14 -7.40 -1.49
C HIS A 82 -5.74 -8.88 -1.31
N ASP A 83 -6.50 -9.81 -1.89
CA ASP A 83 -6.47 -11.27 -1.65
C ASP A 83 -6.21 -11.63 -0.17
N SER A 84 -6.93 -10.99 0.76
CA SER A 84 -6.73 -11.15 2.20
C SER A 84 -7.00 -12.57 2.71
N GLU A 85 -7.77 -13.36 1.95
CA GLU A 85 -8.09 -14.75 2.26
C GLU A 85 -6.85 -15.68 2.25
N ARG A 86 -5.75 -15.25 1.64
CA ARG A 86 -4.52 -16.05 1.57
C ARG A 86 -3.83 -16.10 2.94
N GLY A 87 -3.87 -17.27 3.57
CA GLY A 87 -3.35 -17.49 4.94
C GLY A 87 -1.91 -17.05 5.19
N ARG A 88 -1.05 -17.02 4.16
CA ARG A 88 0.34 -16.53 4.27
C ARG A 88 0.47 -15.04 4.61
N TYR A 89 -0.61 -14.26 4.56
CA TYR A 89 -0.61 -12.84 4.92
C TYR A 89 -0.98 -12.57 6.38
N LYS A 90 -1.41 -13.60 7.12
CA LYS A 90 -1.92 -13.46 8.51
C LYS A 90 -0.97 -12.70 9.42
N GLU A 91 0.33 -12.98 9.36
CA GLU A 91 1.31 -12.28 10.21
C GLU A 91 1.32 -10.76 10.00
N GLY A 92 1.21 -10.30 8.76
CA GLY A 92 1.14 -8.86 8.48
C GLY A 92 -0.17 -8.22 8.93
N THR A 93 -1.29 -8.95 8.84
CA THR A 93 -2.60 -8.42 9.27
C THR A 93 -2.67 -8.16 10.77
N LYS A 94 -1.92 -8.91 11.60
CA LYS A 94 -1.85 -8.71 13.06
C LYS A 94 -1.28 -7.35 13.47
N LEU A 95 -0.65 -6.61 12.54
CA LEU A 95 -0.11 -5.28 12.80
C LEU A 95 -1.21 -4.20 12.93
N PHE A 96 -2.45 -4.50 12.53
CA PHE A 96 -3.55 -3.55 12.40
C PHE A 96 -4.83 -4.12 13.01
N SER A 97 -5.80 -3.26 13.34
CA SER A 97 -7.15 -3.73 13.70
C SER A 97 -7.99 -3.91 12.45
N ALA A 98 -8.53 -5.12 12.24
CA ALA A 98 -9.47 -5.38 11.17
C ALA A 98 -10.77 -4.58 11.35
N ILE A 99 -11.26 -3.96 10.28
CA ILE A 99 -12.55 -3.25 10.25
C ILE A 99 -13.60 -4.10 9.53
N LYS A 100 -13.31 -4.49 8.29
CA LYS A 100 -14.22 -5.28 7.44
C LYS A 100 -13.48 -5.94 6.30
N GLU A 101 -13.96 -7.08 5.85
CA GLU A 101 -13.50 -7.74 4.63
C GLU A 101 -14.64 -7.80 3.62
N VAL A 102 -14.36 -7.39 2.38
CA VAL A 102 -15.34 -7.41 1.28
C VAL A 102 -14.62 -7.90 0.03
N ASN A 103 -15.14 -8.97 -0.59
CA ASN A 103 -14.63 -9.53 -1.85
C ASN A 103 -13.10 -9.77 -1.83
N GLY A 104 -12.59 -10.44 -0.79
CA GLY A 104 -11.15 -10.73 -0.65
C GLY A 104 -10.27 -9.49 -0.41
N THR A 105 -10.88 -8.35 -0.04
CA THR A 105 -10.15 -7.16 0.37
C THR A 105 -10.45 -6.83 1.83
N LEU A 106 -9.42 -6.94 2.67
CA LEU A 106 -9.48 -6.60 4.09
C LEU A 106 -9.12 -5.13 4.31
N LEU A 107 -10.04 -4.38 4.90
CA LEU A 107 -9.82 -3.03 5.41
C LEU A 107 -9.43 -3.11 6.88
N MET A 108 -8.34 -2.44 7.24
CA MET A 108 -7.78 -2.39 8.58
C MET A 108 -7.45 -0.95 8.99
N LYS A 109 -7.33 -0.71 10.30
CA LYS A 109 -6.95 0.56 10.91
C LYS A 109 -5.56 0.49 11.52
N ASN A 110 -4.77 1.55 11.34
CA ASN A 110 -3.52 1.70 12.07
C ASN A 110 -3.76 2.32 13.46
N ASP A 111 -3.75 1.52 14.53
CA ASP A 111 -4.03 2.03 15.88
C ASP A 111 -2.82 2.55 16.65
N LYS A 112 -1.60 2.35 16.12
CA LYS A 112 -0.38 2.91 16.72
C LYS A 112 -0.24 4.38 16.36
#